data_AF-Q9C9D9-F1
#
_entry.id   AF-Q9C9D9-F1
#
_cell.length_a   1.000
_cell.length_b   1.000
_cell.length_c   1.000
_cell.angle_alpha   90.00
_cell.angle_beta   90.00
_cell.angle_gamma   90.00
#
_symmetry.space_group_name_H-M   'P 1'
#
loop_
_entity.id
_entity.type
_entity.pdbx_description
1 polymer ?
#
loop_
_entity_poly.entity_id
_entity_poly.type
_entity_poly.pdbx_seq_one_letter_code
_entity_poly.pdbx_strand_id
1 'polypeptide(L)'
;MRSDTVLDYVVFELSPKHSKCELFVSSNEQTEKLASGLIQPFVNHLKVLEAKASPVAQSSIRLEVEKSNTWFTKRTLERFVQFVNSPETLEKVNTYYSEMLQLEAARTLYSQVVTTILKLDF
;
A
#
# COMPACT_ATOMS: atom_id res chain seq x y z
N MET A 1 18.61 -2.87 -1.06
CA MET A 1 17.77 -3.77 -1.89
C MET A 1 17.15 -3.01 -3.06
N ARG A 2 16.93 -3.68 -4.21
CA ARG A 2 16.22 -3.08 -5.36
C ARG A 2 14.72 -2.95 -5.04
N SER A 3 14.03 -2.00 -5.67
CA SER A 3 12.60 -1.77 -5.38
C SER A 3 11.70 -2.95 -5.75
N ASP A 4 12.07 -3.75 -6.74
CA ASP A 4 11.35 -4.95 -7.18
C ASP A 4 11.72 -6.21 -6.39
N THR A 5 12.61 -6.12 -5.40
CA THR A 5 12.98 -7.26 -4.55
C THR A 5 11.78 -7.73 -3.74
N VAL A 6 11.44 -9.03 -3.85
CA VAL A 6 10.43 -9.72 -3.03
C VAL A 6 10.94 -9.84 -1.60
N LEU A 7 10.10 -9.47 -0.62
CA LEU A 7 10.48 -9.47 0.79
C LEU A 7 10.14 -10.81 1.46
N ASP A 8 11.04 -11.30 2.31
CA ASP A 8 10.82 -12.48 3.15
C ASP A 8 9.99 -12.12 4.40
N TYR A 9 10.34 -10.99 5.02
CA TYR A 9 9.66 -10.50 6.21
C TYR A 9 9.88 -8.99 6.41
N VAL A 10 9.08 -8.44 7.32
CA VAL A 10 9.10 -7.05 7.72
C VAL A 10 9.14 -6.99 9.25
N VAL A 11 9.91 -6.05 9.82
CA VAL A 11 10.00 -5.87 11.27
C VAL A 11 9.68 -4.42 11.63
N PHE A 12 8.76 -4.26 12.58
CA PHE A 12 8.50 -2.99 13.26
C PHE A 12 9.23 -3.02 14.60
N GLU A 13 10.29 -2.24 14.76
CA GLU A 13 10.93 -2.03 16.05
C GLU A 13 10.24 -0.87 16.77
N LEU A 14 9.78 -1.09 17.99
CA LEU A 14 8.94 -0.16 18.73
C LEU A 14 9.77 0.65 19.71
N SER A 15 9.41 1.93 19.87
CA SER A 15 9.95 2.74 20.96
C SER A 15 9.44 2.22 22.32
N PRO A 16 10.12 2.51 23.44
CA PRO A 16 9.68 2.05 24.77
C PRO A 16 8.27 2.51 25.17
N LYS A 17 7.78 3.61 24.58
CA LYS A 17 6.42 4.13 24.81
C LYS A 17 5.40 3.60 23.80
N HIS A 18 5.82 2.74 22.86
CA HIS A 18 4.99 2.15 21.81
C HIS A 18 4.23 3.21 20.99
N SER A 19 4.79 4.42 20.85
CA SER A 19 4.20 5.52 20.08
C SER A 19 4.88 5.74 18.74
N LYS A 20 6.11 5.25 18.61
CA LYS A 20 6.95 5.35 17.41
C LYS A 20 7.50 3.99 17.05
N CYS A 21 7.83 3.81 15.78
CA CYS A 21 8.50 2.61 15.31
C CYS A 21 9.52 2.92 14.20
N GLU A 22 10.49 2.03 14.09
CA GLU A 22 11.34 1.89 12.92
C GLU A 22 10.89 0.67 12.12
N LEU A 23 10.78 0.83 10.80
CA LEU A 23 10.35 -0.22 9.89
C LEU A 23 11.55 -0.75 9.12
N PHE A 24 11.80 -2.05 9.22
CA PHE A 24 12.84 -2.76 8.49
C PHE A 24 12.23 -3.78 7.54
N VAL A 25 12.86 -3.95 6.39
CA VAL A 25 12.51 -4.98 5.40
C VAL A 25 13.68 -5.92 5.21
N SER A 26 13.38 -7.18 4.95
CA SER A 26 14.41 -8.19 4.72
C SER A 26 14.09 -9.08 3.52
N SER A 27 15.14 -9.43 2.77
CA SER A 27 15.11 -10.42 1.68
C SER A 27 16.48 -11.06 1.54
N ASN A 28 16.56 -12.38 1.43
CA ASN A 28 17.80 -13.14 1.28
C ASN A 28 18.88 -12.69 2.27
N GLU A 29 18.52 -12.61 3.55
CA GLU A 29 19.38 -12.18 4.67
C GLU A 29 19.85 -10.71 4.62
N GLN A 30 19.58 -9.96 3.55
CA GLN A 30 19.80 -8.53 3.50
C GLN A 30 18.63 -7.81 4.18
N THR A 31 18.95 -7.03 5.22
CA THR A 31 17.97 -6.20 5.92
C THR A 31 18.31 -4.73 5.74
N GLU A 32 17.30 -3.89 5.50
CA GLU A 32 17.46 -2.44 5.39
C GLU A 32 16.31 -1.71 6.11
N LYS A 33 16.59 -0.51 6.63
CA LYS A 33 15.59 0.37 7.20
C LYS A 33 14.80 1.04 6.07
N LEU A 34 13.47 0.95 6.14
CA LEU A 34 12.56 1.53 5.16
C LEU A 34 11.97 2.86 5.63
N ALA A 35 11.57 2.94 6.90
CA ALA A 35 10.89 4.11 7.43
C ALA A 35 11.06 4.25 8.94
N SER A 36 10.72 5.42 9.47
CA SER A 36 10.66 5.71 10.90
C SER A 36 9.56 6.72 11.15
N GLY A 37 8.75 6.54 12.19
CA GLY A 37 7.62 7.44 12.42
C GLY A 37 6.70 7.00 13.56
N LEU A 38 5.49 7.53 13.56
CA LEU A 38 4.44 7.11 14.47
C LEU A 38 3.96 5.70 14.09
N ILE A 39 3.65 4.88 15.09
CA ILE A 39 3.09 3.54 14.83
C ILE A 39 1.58 3.59 14.55
N GLN A 40 0.88 4.62 15.06
CA GLN A 40 -0.59 4.71 14.99
C GLN A 40 -1.17 4.56 13.58
N PRO A 41 -0.61 5.19 12.52
CA PRO A 41 -1.14 5.03 11.18
C PRO A 41 -1.10 3.57 10.69
N PHE A 42 -0.08 2.81 11.09
CA PHE A 42 0.04 1.40 10.72
C PHE A 42 -0.97 0.53 11.47
N VAL A 43 -1.16 0.77 12.76
CA VAL A 43 -2.12 0.02 13.60
C VAL A 43 -3.54 0.15 13.04
N ASN A 44 -3.93 1.34 12.59
CA ASN A 44 -5.25 1.59 12.00
C ASN A 44 -5.54 0.73 10.74
N HIS A 45 -4.50 0.35 9.98
CA HIS A 45 -4.63 -0.37 8.71
C HIS A 45 -4.19 -1.85 8.80
N LEU A 46 -3.39 -2.21 9.78
CA LEU A 46 -2.88 -3.57 9.99
C LEU A 46 -3.37 -4.09 11.34
N LYS A 47 -4.57 -4.69 11.37
CA LYS A 47 -5.18 -5.29 12.57
C LYS A 47 -4.27 -6.31 13.28
N VAL A 48 -3.33 -6.93 12.53
CA VAL A 48 -2.31 -7.82 13.10
C VAL A 48 -1.37 -7.09 14.07
N LEU A 49 -1.10 -5.80 13.84
CA LEU A 49 -0.32 -4.96 14.77
C LEU A 49 -1.10 -4.64 16.05
N GLU A 50 -2.42 -4.48 15.95
CA GLU A 50 -3.30 -4.26 17.11
C GLU A 50 -3.32 -5.49 18.05
N ALA A 51 -3.39 -6.70 17.48
CA ALA A 51 -3.39 -7.95 18.24
C ALA A 51 -2.03 -8.28 18.90
N LYS A 52 -0.93 -7.66 18.44
CA LYS A 52 0.44 -7.85 18.96
C LYS A 52 0.94 -6.69 19.80
N ALA A 53 0.21 -5.57 19.86
CA ALA A 53 0.43 -4.44 20.76
C ALA A 53 -0.19 -4.66 22.16
N SER A 54 -0.23 -5.91 22.64
CA SER A 54 -0.57 -6.21 24.04
C SER A 54 0.51 -5.63 24.96
N PRO A 55 0.17 -5.08 26.14
CA PRO A 55 1.10 -4.38 27.04
C PRO A 55 2.26 -5.22 27.61
N VAL A 56 2.41 -6.48 27.19
CA VAL A 56 3.52 -7.36 27.56
C VAL A 56 4.63 -7.28 26.49
N ALA A 57 5.58 -6.38 26.72
CA ALA A 57 7.03 -6.54 26.49
C ALA A 57 7.60 -6.87 25.08
N GLN A 58 6.87 -6.70 23.97
CA GLN A 58 7.47 -6.87 22.64
C GLN A 58 8.02 -5.54 22.09
N SER A 59 9.35 -5.41 22.09
CA SER A 59 10.07 -4.29 21.46
C SER A 59 10.09 -4.38 19.93
N SER A 60 9.61 -5.47 19.35
CA SER A 60 9.51 -5.64 17.90
C SER A 60 8.32 -6.51 17.49
N ILE A 61 7.75 -6.22 16.32
CA ILE A 61 6.70 -7.00 15.68
C ILE A 61 7.22 -7.45 14.31
N ARG A 62 7.28 -8.76 14.08
CA ARG A 62 7.69 -9.34 12.80
C ARG A 62 6.47 -9.84 12.02
N LEU A 63 6.36 -9.42 10.77
CA LEU A 63 5.37 -9.90 9.81
C LEU A 63 6.10 -10.74 8.76
N GLU A 64 5.80 -12.05 8.74
CA GLU A 64 6.31 -12.96 7.72
C GLU A 64 5.40 -12.95 6.49
N VAL A 65 6.03 -13.12 5.33
CA VAL A 65 5.34 -13.16 4.05
C VAL A 65 5.39 -14.58 3.56
N GLU A 66 4.25 -15.13 3.16
CA GLU A 66 4.25 -16.46 2.53
C GLU A 66 5.09 -16.42 1.25
N LYS A 67 6.02 -17.37 1.14
CA LYS A 67 7.03 -17.42 0.06
C LYS A 67 6.45 -17.54 -1.35
N SER A 68 5.18 -17.88 -1.48
CA SER A 68 4.45 -17.95 -2.75
C SER A 68 4.05 -16.56 -3.30
N ASN A 69 4.08 -15.50 -2.47
CA ASN A 69 3.56 -14.20 -2.83
C ASN A 69 4.62 -13.29 -3.48
N THR A 70 4.71 -13.37 -4.81
CA THR A 70 5.63 -12.54 -5.62
C THR A 70 5.27 -11.05 -5.68
N TRP A 71 4.04 -10.68 -5.28
CA TRP A 71 3.54 -9.31 -5.31
C TRP A 71 4.05 -8.45 -4.14
N PHE A 72 4.52 -9.08 -3.06
CA PHE A 72 4.97 -8.39 -1.85
C PHE A 72 6.45 -7.99 -1.97
N THR A 73 6.67 -6.91 -2.72
CA THR A 73 8.00 -6.34 -2.99
C THR A 73 8.30 -5.14 -2.09
N LYS A 74 9.58 -4.74 -2.02
CA LYS A 74 10.00 -3.48 -1.41
C LYS A 74 9.15 -2.29 -1.90
N ARG A 75 8.96 -2.16 -3.22
CA ARG A 75 8.16 -1.09 -3.84
C ARG A 75 6.72 -1.10 -3.34
N THR A 76 6.12 -2.28 -3.20
CA THR A 76 4.76 -2.43 -2.66
C THR A 76 4.69 -1.87 -1.24
N LEU A 77 5.69 -2.19 -0.41
CA LEU A 77 5.72 -1.71 0.96
C LEU A 77 6.04 -0.21 1.06
N GLU A 78 6.95 0.32 0.23
CA GLU A 78 7.23 1.77 0.14
C GLU A 78 5.96 2.57 -0.14
N ARG A 79 5.15 2.10 -1.10
CA ARG A 79 3.85 2.70 -1.42
C ARG A 79 2.87 2.60 -0.25
N PHE A 80 2.83 1.47 0.43
CA PHE A 80 2.00 1.29 1.62
C PHE A 80 2.40 2.26 2.75
N VAL A 81 3.70 2.43 3.01
CA VAL A 81 4.20 3.39 4.01
C VAL A 81 3.79 4.82 3.64
N GLN A 82 3.95 5.21 2.38
CA GLN A 82 3.51 6.52 1.91
C GLN A 82 2.00 6.70 2.09
N PHE A 83 1.22 5.67 1.78
CA PHE A 83 -0.23 5.67 1.92
C PHE A 83 -0.68 5.88 3.37
N VAL A 84 -0.18 5.08 4.32
CA VAL A 84 -0.61 5.20 5.72
C VAL A 84 -0.16 6.51 6.37
N ASN A 85 0.96 7.09 5.92
CA ASN A 85 1.45 8.36 6.46
C ASN A 85 0.85 9.60 5.78
N SER A 86 0.18 9.44 4.64
CA SER A 86 -0.39 10.55 3.85
C SER A 86 -1.67 10.08 3.15
N PRO A 87 -2.75 9.83 3.93
CA PRO A 87 -3.99 9.25 3.41
C PRO A 87 -4.66 10.11 2.34
N GLU A 88 -4.39 11.43 2.31
CA GLU A 88 -4.88 12.36 1.29
C GLU A 88 -4.40 11.98 -0.12
N THR A 89 -3.28 11.25 -0.22
CA THR A 89 -2.76 10.75 -1.49
C THR A 89 -3.69 9.70 -2.11
N LEU A 90 -4.29 8.83 -1.29
CA LEU A 90 -5.25 7.83 -1.79
C LEU A 90 -6.56 8.49 -2.22
N GLU A 91 -7.05 9.46 -1.47
CA GLU A 91 -8.26 10.20 -1.84
C GLU A 91 -8.10 10.82 -3.24
N LYS A 92 -6.94 11.42 -3.51
CA LYS A 92 -6.59 11.95 -4.84
C LYS A 92 -6.54 10.86 -5.91
N VAL A 93 -5.89 9.73 -5.65
CA VAL A 93 -5.83 8.60 -6.61
C VAL A 93 -7.22 8.07 -6.94
N ASN A 94 -8.08 7.88 -5.93
CA ASN A 94 -9.46 7.45 -6.14
C ASN A 94 -10.26 8.48 -6.94
N THR A 95 -10.05 9.77 -6.67
CA THR A 95 -10.68 10.86 -7.41
C THR A 95 -10.26 10.81 -8.88
N TYR A 96 -8.96 10.75 -9.16
CA TYR A 96 -8.45 10.64 -10.53
C TYR A 96 -8.93 9.38 -11.25
N TYR A 97 -8.97 8.24 -10.55
CA TYR A 97 -9.49 7.01 -11.13
C TYR A 97 -10.96 7.13 -11.52
N SER A 98 -11.78 7.75 -10.65
CA SER A 98 -13.19 8.04 -10.93
C SER A 98 -13.37 8.99 -12.12
N GLU A 99 -12.59 10.07 -12.17
CA GLU A 99 -12.60 11.03 -13.28
C GLU A 99 -12.19 10.36 -14.60
N MET A 100 -11.18 9.49 -14.58
CA MET A 100 -10.74 8.73 -15.75
C MET A 100 -11.82 7.76 -16.24
N LEU A 101 -12.50 7.07 -15.32
CA LEU A 101 -13.65 6.22 -15.66
C LEU A 101 -14.80 7.03 -16.29
N GLN A 102 -15.06 8.24 -15.79
CA GLN A 102 -16.08 9.12 -16.36
C GLN A 102 -15.72 9.55 -17.79
N LEU A 103 -14.46 9.90 -18.05
CA LEU A 103 -13.99 10.24 -19.40
C LEU A 103 -14.09 9.05 -20.36
N GLU A 104 -13.77 7.85 -19.91
CA GLU A 104 -13.87 6.63 -20.72
C GLU A 104 -15.33 6.27 -21.03
N ALA A 105 -16.23 6.42 -20.06
CA ALA A 105 -17.67 6.27 -20.26
C ALA A 105 -18.21 7.28 -21.28
N ALA A 106 -17.84 8.56 -21.15
CA ALA A 106 -18.24 9.59 -22.09
C ALA A 106 -17.72 9.29 -23.51
N ARG A 107 -16.44 8.92 -23.66
CA ARG A 107 -15.85 8.52 -24.94
C ARG A 107 -16.61 7.36 -25.58
N THR A 108 -16.99 6.37 -24.78
CA THR A 108 -17.74 5.19 -25.24
C THR A 108 -19.12 5.60 -25.76
N LEU A 109 -19.84 6.44 -25.01
CA LEU A 109 -21.14 6.96 -25.42
C LEU A 109 -21.05 7.76 -26.73
N TYR A 110 -20.10 8.68 -26.85
CA TYR A 110 -19.92 9.44 -28.09
C TYR A 110 -19.62 8.54 -29.29
N SER A 111 -18.77 7.52 -29.11
CA SER A 111 -18.45 6.56 -30.18
C SER A 111 -19.68 5.77 -30.63
N GLN A 112 -20.55 5.37 -29.69
CA GLN A 112 -21.80 4.68 -29.99
C GLN A 112 -22.80 5.59 -30.73
N VAL A 113 -22.95 6.84 -30.30
CA VAL A 113 -23.84 7.81 -30.94
C VAL A 113 -23.42 8.07 -32.38
N VAL A 114 -22.12 8.33 -32.62
CA VAL A 114 -21.59 8.52 -33.97
C VAL A 114 -21.83 7.29 -34.85
N THR A 115 -21.57 6.10 -34.32
CA THR A 115 -21.84 4.83 -35.04
C THR A 115 -23.32 4.66 -35.37
N THR A 116 -24.21 5.11 -34.50
CA THR A 116 -25.67 5.00 -34.69
C THR A 116 -26.17 5.99 -35.74
N ILE A 117 -25.69 7.24 -35.70
CA ILE A 117 -26.03 8.25 -36.72
C ILE A 117 -25.58 7.77 -38.11
N LEU A 118 -24.34 7.30 -38.23
CA LEU A 118 -23.82 6.75 -39.49
C LEU A 118 -24.59 5.53 -40.00
N LYS A 119 -25.32 4.81 -39.14
CA LYS A 119 -26.19 3.69 -39.55
C LYS A 119 -27.60 4.11 -39.94
N LEU A 120 -28.05 5.30 -39.55
CA LEU A 120 -29.36 5.85 -39.90
C LEU A 120 -29.31 6.65 -41.20
N ASP A 121 -28.12 7.09 -41.62
CA ASP A 121 -27.88 7.81 -42.87
C ASP A 121 -27.65 6.88 -44.09
N PHE A 122 -27.89 5.56 -43.95
CA PHE A 122 -27.93 4.53 -45.01
C PHE A 122 -29.22 3.72 -44.92
#